data_AF-A0A662X013-F1
#
_entry.id   AF-A0A662X013-F1
#
_cell.length_a   1.000
_cell.length_b   1.000
_cell.length_c   1.000
_cell.angle_alpha   90.00
_cell.angle_beta   90.00
_cell.angle_gamma   90.00
#
_symmetry.space_group_name_H-M   'P 1'
#
loop_
_entity.id
_entity.type
_entity.pdbx_description
1 polymer ?
#
loop_
_entity_poly.entity_id
_entity_poly.type
_entity_poly.pdbx_seq_one_letter_code
_entity_poly.pdbx_strand_id
1 'polypeptide(L)'
;MAATDALAWWEAPYYTEAGWRASASAVPYFQGALLFLTAVYVFETYLDLRQHQKLKDTTFPAPLADAIGGLDSASAKPPPSDTAEKTEEPTLLVATLAKFDKSRAYGLDKSTFGFISGLYSQLEATALLLLGYLPFMWTVSGRALVALGLDAQNEIYLALMLLTLTTIRDTLVGLPFALYSTFVVEARHGFNKQTLGLFFMDKVKSFLLFVAIGFPVTAALIFVIRWGGEFFYMYVWAFLFVFS
;
A
#
# COMPACT_ATOMS: atom_id res chain seq x y z
N MET A 1 10.97 -10.15 45.70
CA MET A 1 10.98 -8.91 44.90
C MET A 1 12.19 -8.99 43.99
N ALA A 2 12.08 -9.76 42.90
CA ALA A 2 13.18 -9.99 41.97
C ALA A 2 13.18 -8.84 40.96
N ALA A 3 14.31 -8.16 40.82
CA ALA A 3 14.52 -7.12 39.83
C ALA A 3 14.21 -7.72 38.44
N THR A 4 13.20 -7.19 37.78
CA THR A 4 13.04 -7.31 36.34
C THR A 4 14.20 -6.55 35.73
N ASP A 5 15.22 -7.24 35.22
CA ASP A 5 16.18 -6.62 34.30
C ASP A 5 15.35 -6.04 33.16
N ALA A 6 15.22 -4.72 33.15
CA ALA A 6 14.44 -4.02 32.15
C ALA A 6 15.17 -4.19 30.81
N LEU A 7 14.61 -5.03 29.93
CA LEU A 7 15.10 -5.21 28.57
C LEU A 7 15.26 -3.85 27.90
N ALA A 8 16.32 -3.69 27.11
CA ALA A 8 16.53 -2.44 26.40
C ALA A 8 15.42 -2.23 25.35
N TRP A 9 15.13 -0.97 25.02
CA TRP A 9 14.07 -0.61 24.06
C TRP A 9 14.24 -1.21 22.65
N TRP A 10 15.43 -1.68 22.32
CA TRP A 10 15.77 -2.33 21.04
C TRP A 10 15.82 -3.86 21.13
N GLU A 11 15.65 -4.43 22.33
CA GLU A 11 15.60 -5.88 22.57
C GLU A 11 14.17 -6.42 22.63
N ALA A 12 13.21 -5.57 22.99
CA ALA A 12 11.81 -5.91 23.10
C ALA A 12 10.91 -4.72 22.74
N PRO A 13 9.68 -4.97 22.26
CA PRO A 13 8.70 -3.92 22.10
C PRO A 13 8.31 -3.30 23.45
N TYR A 14 7.93 -2.03 23.45
CA TYR A 14 7.50 -1.30 24.64
C TYR A 14 6.25 -1.91 25.29
N TYR A 15 5.26 -2.28 24.48
CA TYR A 15 4.07 -2.99 24.95
C TYR A 15 4.22 -4.49 24.77
N THR A 16 4.00 -5.23 25.86
CA THR A 16 3.97 -6.69 25.89
C THR A 16 2.79 -7.17 26.74
N GLU A 17 2.21 -8.32 26.41
CA GLU A 17 1.14 -8.91 27.22
C GLU A 17 1.65 -9.45 28.55
N ALA A 18 0.73 -9.61 29.52
CA ALA A 18 1.04 -10.19 30.81
C ALA A 18 1.55 -11.63 30.65
N GLY A 19 2.73 -11.93 31.18
CA GLY A 19 3.36 -13.25 31.05
C GLY A 19 4.20 -13.43 29.79
N TRP A 20 4.30 -12.41 28.93
CA TRP A 20 5.27 -12.39 27.83
C TRP A 20 6.71 -12.48 28.35
N ARG A 21 7.55 -13.18 27.60
CA ARG A 21 8.97 -13.37 27.90
C ARG A 21 9.74 -13.23 26.61
N ALA A 22 10.94 -12.65 26.70
CA ALA A 22 11.86 -12.64 25.57
C ALA A 22 12.10 -14.09 25.09
N SER A 23 12.10 -14.28 23.77
CA SER A 23 12.35 -15.59 23.18
C SER A 23 13.70 -16.13 23.65
N ALA A 24 13.73 -17.39 24.09
CA ALA A 24 14.97 -18.10 24.38
C ALA A 24 15.72 -18.55 23.11
N SER A 25 15.17 -18.24 21.92
CA SER A 25 15.81 -18.54 20.65
C SER A 25 17.14 -17.79 20.53
N ALA A 26 18.18 -18.48 20.05
CA ALA A 26 19.45 -17.84 19.70
C ALA A 26 19.32 -16.79 18.60
N VAL A 27 18.22 -16.82 17.83
CA VAL A 27 17.94 -15.89 16.74
C VAL A 27 17.24 -14.62 17.27
N PRO A 28 17.80 -13.43 17.04
CA PRO A 28 17.22 -12.15 17.46
C PRO A 28 16.17 -11.67 16.46
N TYR A 29 14.97 -12.27 16.45
CA TYR A 29 13.93 -11.97 15.46
C TYR A 29 13.49 -10.50 15.43
N PHE A 30 13.42 -9.85 16.59
CA PHE A 30 13.00 -8.46 16.69
C PHE A 30 14.00 -7.51 16.02
N GLN A 31 15.29 -7.67 16.34
CA GLN A 31 16.38 -6.94 15.72
C GLN A 31 16.50 -7.28 14.23
N GLY A 32 16.31 -8.55 13.88
CA GLY A 32 16.28 -9.01 12.48
C GLY A 32 15.18 -8.34 11.67
N ALA A 33 13.97 -8.22 12.24
CA ALA A 33 12.85 -7.51 11.61
C ALA A 33 13.14 -6.02 11.43
N LEU A 34 13.69 -5.35 12.46
CA LEU A 34 14.09 -3.94 12.37
C LEU A 34 15.17 -3.71 11.29
N LEU A 35 16.19 -4.56 11.26
CA LEU A 35 17.26 -4.49 10.27
C LEU A 35 16.71 -4.72 8.85
N PHE A 36 15.87 -5.74 8.67
CA PHE A 36 15.26 -6.05 7.39
C PHE A 36 14.37 -4.90 6.89
N LEU A 37 13.48 -4.39 7.75
CA LEU A 37 12.61 -3.25 7.45
C LEU A 37 13.43 -2.03 7.01
N THR A 38 14.50 -1.72 7.75
CA THR A 38 15.37 -0.58 7.46
C THR A 38 16.15 -0.78 6.16
N ALA A 39 16.68 -1.98 5.92
CA ALA A 39 17.44 -2.30 4.71
C ALA A 39 16.58 -2.21 3.45
N VAL A 40 15.35 -2.74 3.49
CA VAL A 40 14.39 -2.64 2.38
C VAL A 40 14.05 -1.18 2.11
N TYR A 41 13.75 -0.39 3.14
CA TYR A 41 13.45 1.03 2.98
C TYR A 41 14.61 1.82 2.34
N VAL A 42 15.85 1.58 2.78
CA VAL A 42 17.05 2.22 2.20
C VAL A 42 17.20 1.83 0.73
N PHE A 43 16.98 0.56 0.40
CA PHE A 43 17.06 0.07 -0.97
C PHE A 43 15.99 0.67 -1.89
N GLU A 44 14.73 0.70 -1.45
CA GLU A 44 13.63 1.32 -2.22
C GLU A 44 13.85 2.83 -2.39
N THR A 45 14.24 3.52 -1.32
CA THR A 45 14.58 4.95 -1.38
C THR A 45 15.71 5.22 -2.38
N TYR A 46 16.73 4.35 -2.43
CA TYR A 46 17.80 4.44 -3.41
C TYR A 46 17.29 4.31 -4.86
N LEU A 47 16.39 3.35 -5.13
CA LEU A 47 15.79 3.19 -6.46
C LEU A 47 14.93 4.40 -6.84
N ASP A 48 14.12 4.88 -5.91
CA ASP A 48 13.27 6.06 -6.12
C ASP A 48 14.09 7.31 -6.38
N LEU A 49 15.21 7.49 -5.67
CA LEU A 49 16.13 8.60 -5.92
C LEU A 49 16.71 8.57 -7.34
N ARG A 50 17.09 7.38 -7.83
CA ARG A 50 17.58 7.22 -9.20
C ARG A 50 16.50 7.52 -10.22
N GLN A 51 15.28 7.05 -9.99
CA GLN A 51 14.15 7.34 -10.87
C GLN A 51 13.81 8.84 -10.86
N HIS A 52 13.81 9.47 -9.69
CA HIS A 52 13.55 10.89 -9.53
C HIS A 52 14.59 11.76 -10.24
N GLN A 53 15.88 11.38 -10.17
CA GLN A 53 16.93 12.04 -10.94
C GLN A 53 16.68 11.91 -12.45
N LYS A 54 16.29 10.73 -12.93
CA LYS A 54 15.98 10.52 -14.35
C LYS A 54 14.79 11.34 -14.83
N LEU A 55 13.80 11.57 -13.97
CA LEU A 55 12.66 12.43 -14.25
C LEU A 55 13.02 13.93 -14.36
N LYS A 56 14.22 14.35 -13.99
CA LYS A 56 14.68 15.74 -14.19
C LYS A 56 15.24 15.97 -15.60
N ASP A 57 15.56 14.91 -16.33
CA ASP A 57 16.05 15.01 -17.70
C ASP A 57 14.94 15.56 -18.60
N THR A 58 15.21 16.67 -19.28
CA THR A 58 14.25 17.31 -20.20
C THR A 58 14.37 16.82 -21.64
N THR A 59 15.35 15.97 -21.92
CA THR A 59 15.63 15.44 -23.25
C THR A 59 14.69 14.29 -23.58
N PHE A 60 13.98 14.39 -24.69
CA PHE A 60 13.18 13.28 -25.20
C PHE A 60 14.11 12.13 -25.67
N PRO A 61 13.83 10.86 -25.34
CA PRO A 61 14.70 9.76 -25.72
C PRO A 61 14.76 9.57 -27.25
N ALA A 62 15.97 9.60 -27.82
CA ALA A 62 16.18 9.46 -29.27
C ALA A 62 15.55 8.18 -29.87
N PRO A 63 15.67 6.98 -29.23
CA PRO A 63 15.06 5.77 -29.79
C PRO A 63 13.53 5.85 -29.90
N LEU A 64 12.88 6.59 -28.99
CA LEU A 64 11.43 6.80 -29.05
C LEU A 64 11.06 7.82 -30.12
N ALA A 65 11.89 8.85 -30.34
CA ALA A 65 11.66 9.83 -31.40
C ALA A 65 11.74 9.14 -32.78
N ASP A 66 12.76 8.31 -32.96
CA ASP A 66 12.98 7.57 -34.21
C ASP A 66 11.84 6.59 -34.48
N ALA A 67 11.39 5.86 -33.46
CA ALA A 67 10.27 4.94 -33.59
C ALA A 67 8.95 5.65 -33.96
N ILE A 68 8.65 6.79 -33.32
CA ILE A 68 7.41 7.54 -33.60
C ILE A 68 7.49 8.23 -34.97
N GLY A 69 8.65 8.76 -35.35
CA GLY A 69 8.88 9.31 -36.68
C GLY A 69 8.71 8.26 -37.78
N GLY A 70 9.17 7.03 -37.54
CA GLY A 70 8.92 5.88 -38.42
C GLY A 70 7.43 5.58 -38.59
N LEU A 71 6.64 5.64 -37.51
CA LEU A 71 5.18 5.45 -37.57
C LEU A 71 4.47 6.60 -38.30
N ASP A 72 4.86 7.85 -38.07
CA ASP A 72 4.33 9.01 -38.81
C ASP A 72 4.56 8.86 -40.31
N SER A 73 5.77 8.40 -40.72
CA SER A 73 6.09 8.15 -42.12
C SER A 73 5.30 6.98 -42.73
N ALA A 74 4.98 5.95 -41.95
CA ALA A 74 4.20 4.80 -42.38
C ALA A 74 2.68 5.07 -42.42
N SER A 75 2.18 5.97 -41.59
CA SER A 75 0.76 6.37 -41.54
C SER A 75 0.39 7.49 -42.52
N ALA A 76 1.37 8.07 -43.24
CA ALA A 76 1.12 9.07 -44.26
C ALA A 76 0.22 8.51 -45.39
N LYS A 77 -1.06 8.90 -45.40
CA LYS A 77 -2.04 8.50 -46.41
C LYS A 77 -1.70 9.14 -47.77
N PRO A 78 -1.76 8.42 -48.91
CA PRO A 78 -1.60 9.06 -50.22
C PRO A 78 -2.67 10.15 -50.43
N PRO A 79 -2.36 11.24 -51.15
CA PRO A 79 -3.22 12.41 -51.21
C PRO A 79 -4.60 12.06 -51.81
N PRO A 80 -5.72 12.50 -51.20
CA PRO A 80 -7.02 12.40 -51.84
C PRO A 80 -7.11 13.38 -53.00
N SER A 81 -7.66 12.93 -54.12
CA SER A 81 -8.11 13.80 -55.21
C SER A 81 -9.22 14.71 -54.70
N ASP A 82 -9.06 16.00 -54.98
CA ASP A 82 -10.02 17.09 -54.85
C ASP A 82 -10.30 17.68 -53.45
N THR A 83 -9.90 18.96 -53.34
CA THR A 83 -10.44 20.06 -52.53
C THR A 83 -11.32 19.69 -51.32
N ALA A 84 -10.66 19.48 -50.18
CA ALA A 84 -11.22 19.76 -48.86
C ALA A 84 -10.14 20.42 -48.00
N GLU A 85 -10.49 21.55 -47.35
CA GLU A 85 -9.63 22.27 -46.42
C GLU A 85 -9.06 21.29 -45.36
N LYS A 86 -7.76 21.02 -45.45
CA LYS A 86 -7.03 20.19 -44.49
C LYS A 86 -6.85 21.00 -43.21
N THR A 87 -7.62 20.67 -42.19
CA THR A 87 -7.16 20.89 -40.81
C THR A 87 -6.00 19.90 -40.62
N GLU A 88 -4.75 20.36 -40.77
CA GLU A 88 -3.57 19.52 -40.59
C GLU A 88 -3.51 19.05 -39.12
N GLU A 89 -3.88 17.79 -38.88
CA GLU A 89 -3.68 17.18 -37.58
C GLU A 89 -2.17 17.16 -37.26
N PRO A 90 -1.75 17.57 -36.05
CA PRO A 90 -0.34 17.58 -35.69
C PRO A 90 0.23 16.15 -35.76
N THR A 91 1.45 16.02 -36.29
CA THR A 91 2.16 14.73 -36.36
C THR A 91 2.27 14.07 -34.99
N LEU A 92 2.28 12.73 -34.94
CA LEU A 92 2.30 11.98 -33.68
C LEU A 92 3.54 12.33 -32.86
N LEU A 93 4.67 12.60 -33.51
CA LEU A 93 5.89 13.06 -32.85
C LEU A 93 5.67 14.40 -32.13
N VAL A 94 5.08 15.40 -32.80
CA VAL A 94 4.81 16.72 -32.20
C VAL A 94 3.81 16.60 -31.05
N ALA A 95 2.75 15.80 -31.23
CA ALA A 95 1.78 15.55 -30.18
C ALA A 95 2.38 14.83 -28.96
N THR A 96 3.34 13.92 -29.17
CA THR A 96 4.00 13.17 -28.10
C THR A 96 5.01 14.04 -27.35
N LEU A 97 5.80 14.86 -28.07
CA LEU A 97 6.71 15.83 -27.45
C LEU A 97 5.93 16.82 -26.57
N ALA A 98 4.78 17.31 -27.02
CA ALA A 98 3.92 18.20 -26.23
C ALA A 98 3.37 17.55 -24.94
N LYS A 99 3.22 16.21 -24.93
CA LYS A 99 2.79 15.45 -23.73
C LYS A 99 3.96 15.07 -22.82
N PHE A 100 5.17 14.95 -23.36
CA PHE A 100 6.36 14.52 -22.61
C PHE A 100 6.63 15.40 -21.38
N ASP A 101 6.60 16.73 -21.55
CA ASP A 101 6.84 17.66 -20.42
C ASP A 101 5.76 17.53 -19.33
N LYS A 102 4.50 17.31 -19.72
CA LYS A 102 3.39 17.12 -18.78
C LYS A 102 3.53 15.79 -18.02
N SER A 103 3.87 14.71 -18.72
CA SER A 103 4.12 13.40 -18.11
C SER A 103 5.31 13.44 -17.14
N ARG A 104 6.37 14.20 -17.49
CA ARG A 104 7.53 14.42 -16.62
C ARG A 104 7.15 15.20 -15.35
N ALA A 105 6.43 16.31 -15.51
CA ALA A 105 5.97 17.12 -14.38
C ALA A 105 5.07 16.32 -13.43
N TYR A 106 4.15 15.52 -13.97
CA TYR A 106 3.34 14.57 -13.19
C TYR A 106 4.21 13.55 -12.46
N GLY A 107 5.18 12.94 -13.14
CA GLY A 107 6.11 11.99 -12.53
C GLY A 107 6.92 12.60 -11.38
N LEU A 108 7.38 13.83 -11.52
CA LEU A 108 8.11 14.56 -10.47
C LEU A 108 7.24 14.85 -9.24
N ASP A 109 6.02 15.35 -9.45
CA ASP A 109 5.08 15.61 -8.36
C ASP A 109 4.72 14.31 -7.61
N LYS A 110 4.44 13.24 -8.36
CA LYS A 110 4.13 11.93 -7.80
C LYS A 110 5.30 11.34 -7.03
N SER A 111 6.51 11.42 -7.58
CA SER A 111 7.73 10.94 -6.93
C SER A 111 8.04 11.74 -5.66
N THR A 112 7.89 13.07 -5.69
CA THR A 112 8.10 13.93 -4.51
C THR A 112 7.12 13.60 -3.38
N PHE A 113 5.84 13.43 -3.73
CA PHE A 113 4.84 12.96 -2.78
C PHE A 113 5.18 11.57 -2.24
N GLY A 114 5.58 10.65 -3.12
CA GLY A 114 6.01 9.29 -2.79
C GLY A 114 7.10 9.24 -1.72
N PHE A 115 8.14 10.07 -1.83
CA PHE A 115 9.20 10.15 -0.81
C PHE A 115 8.65 10.54 0.58
N ILE A 116 7.77 11.54 0.63
CA ILE A 116 7.21 12.04 1.90
C ILE A 116 6.29 10.98 2.53
N SER A 117 5.38 10.41 1.74
CA SER A 117 4.50 9.34 2.23
C SER A 117 5.28 8.09 2.62
N GLY A 118 6.34 7.74 1.86
CA GLY A 118 7.18 6.58 2.16
C GLY A 118 7.96 6.74 3.45
N LEU A 119 8.54 7.92 3.70
CA LEU A 119 9.20 8.22 4.98
C LEU A 119 8.22 8.13 6.15
N TYR A 120 7.00 8.68 5.99
CA TYR A 120 5.97 8.55 7.01
C TYR A 120 5.64 7.08 7.31
N SER A 121 5.34 6.29 6.27
CA SER A 121 5.03 4.87 6.41
C SER A 121 6.17 4.08 7.08
N GLN A 122 7.42 4.42 6.78
CA GLN A 122 8.58 3.79 7.41
C GLN A 122 8.69 4.11 8.90
N LEU A 123 8.53 5.39 9.26
CA LEU A 123 8.55 5.83 10.66
C LEU A 123 7.40 5.20 11.43
N GLU A 124 6.23 5.14 10.82
CA GLU A 124 5.06 4.47 11.37
C GLU A 124 5.32 2.98 11.59
N ALA A 125 5.75 2.23 10.57
CA ALA A 125 6.02 0.79 10.69
C ALA A 125 7.07 0.51 11.78
N THR A 126 8.14 1.31 11.82
CA THR A 126 9.17 1.22 12.86
C THR A 126 8.59 1.51 14.25
N ALA A 127 7.77 2.55 14.38
CA ALA A 127 7.11 2.88 15.64
C ALA A 127 6.12 1.79 16.08
N LEU A 128 5.30 1.24 15.17
CA LEU A 128 4.36 0.16 15.48
C LEU A 128 5.09 -1.10 15.97
N LEU A 129 6.24 -1.43 15.36
CA LEU A 129 7.07 -2.53 15.80
C LEU A 129 7.70 -2.26 17.18
N LEU A 130 8.35 -1.11 17.36
CA LEU A 130 9.00 -0.73 18.63
C LEU A 130 7.99 -0.56 19.78
N LEU A 131 6.79 -0.09 19.50
CA LEU A 131 5.76 0.13 20.52
C LEU A 131 4.98 -1.15 20.87
N GLY A 132 5.12 -2.24 20.11
CA GLY A 132 4.33 -3.45 20.35
C GLY A 132 2.87 -3.28 19.93
N TYR A 133 2.64 -2.68 18.76
CA TYR A 133 1.30 -2.39 18.26
C TYR A 133 0.41 -3.63 18.13
N LEU A 134 0.94 -4.75 17.62
CA LEU A 134 0.16 -5.97 17.43
C LEU A 134 -0.40 -6.53 18.75
N PRO A 135 0.41 -6.79 19.80
CA PRO A 135 -0.13 -7.22 21.09
C PRO A 135 -1.02 -6.15 21.72
N PHE A 136 -0.70 -4.87 21.57
CA PHE A 136 -1.56 -3.79 22.06
C PHE A 136 -2.96 -3.86 21.43
N MET A 137 -3.03 -3.93 20.10
CA MET A 137 -4.30 -4.00 19.39
C MET A 137 -5.05 -5.30 19.64
N TRP A 138 -4.35 -6.42 19.87
CA TRP A 138 -4.98 -7.67 20.28
C TRP A 138 -5.76 -7.49 21.59
N THR A 139 -5.14 -6.88 22.61
CA THR A 139 -5.83 -6.62 23.88
C THR A 139 -6.97 -5.61 23.75
N VAL A 140 -6.80 -4.56 22.94
CA VAL A 140 -7.86 -3.58 22.65
C VAL A 140 -9.04 -4.25 21.97
N SER A 141 -8.78 -5.18 21.04
CA SER A 141 -9.82 -5.95 20.34
C SER A 141 -10.61 -6.83 21.29
N GLY A 142 -9.93 -7.50 22.24
CA GLY A 142 -10.60 -8.27 23.29
C GLY A 142 -11.50 -7.40 24.17
N ARG A 143 -11.01 -6.22 24.59
CA ARG A 143 -11.82 -5.25 25.35
C ARG A 143 -13.03 -4.74 24.57
N ALA A 144 -12.86 -4.49 23.26
CA ALA A 144 -13.95 -4.05 22.39
C ALA A 144 -15.03 -5.14 22.25
N LEU A 145 -14.65 -6.41 22.12
CA LEU A 145 -15.62 -7.52 22.11
C LEU A 145 -16.41 -7.64 23.41
N VAL A 146 -15.72 -7.58 24.56
CA VAL A 146 -16.39 -7.60 25.87
C VAL A 146 -17.36 -6.43 26.02
N ALA A 147 -16.96 -5.23 25.58
CA ALA A 147 -17.83 -4.05 25.60
C ALA A 147 -19.08 -4.20 24.71
N LEU A 148 -18.98 -4.97 23.63
CA LEU A 148 -20.10 -5.31 22.74
C LEU A 148 -20.92 -6.52 23.22
N GLY A 149 -20.55 -7.14 24.35
CA GLY A 149 -21.22 -8.33 24.87
C GLY A 149 -20.91 -9.61 24.10
N LEU A 150 -19.83 -9.63 23.30
CA LEU A 150 -19.38 -10.77 22.52
C LEU A 150 -18.29 -11.56 23.25
N ASP A 151 -18.16 -12.84 22.91
CA ASP A 151 -17.15 -13.72 23.49
C ASP A 151 -15.74 -13.36 23.00
N ALA A 152 -14.94 -12.77 23.89
CA ALA A 152 -13.54 -12.45 23.64
C ALA A 152 -12.60 -13.66 23.74
N GLN A 153 -13.08 -14.82 24.20
CA GLN A 153 -12.29 -16.07 24.21
C GLN A 153 -12.33 -16.78 22.84
N ASN A 154 -13.33 -16.47 22.01
CA ASN A 154 -13.41 -17.00 20.67
C ASN A 154 -12.37 -16.30 19.76
N GLU A 155 -11.31 -17.04 19.41
CA GLU A 155 -10.23 -16.58 18.53
C GLU A 155 -10.72 -16.01 17.20
N ILE A 156 -11.81 -16.54 16.64
CA ILE A 156 -12.38 -16.04 15.37
C ILE A 156 -12.91 -14.62 15.60
N TYR A 157 -13.71 -14.40 16.64
CA TYR A 157 -14.25 -13.07 16.93
C TYR A 157 -13.14 -12.08 17.26
N LEU A 158 -12.12 -12.52 18.01
CA LEU A 158 -10.97 -11.69 18.36
C LEU A 158 -10.17 -11.27 17.13
N ALA A 159 -9.89 -12.20 16.22
CA ALA A 159 -9.21 -11.92 14.97
C ALA A 159 -10.03 -10.99 14.05
N LEU A 160 -11.34 -11.20 13.93
CA LEU A 160 -12.23 -10.33 13.14
C LEU A 160 -12.30 -8.92 13.72
N MET A 161 -12.34 -8.79 15.05
CA MET A 161 -12.31 -7.48 15.72
C MET A 161 -10.97 -6.77 15.50
N LEU A 162 -9.85 -7.49 15.67
CA LEU A 162 -8.51 -6.97 15.39
C LEU A 162 -8.41 -6.45 13.96
N LEU A 163 -8.88 -7.24 13.00
CA LEU A 163 -8.90 -6.90 11.60
C LEU A 163 -9.75 -5.64 11.35
N THR A 164 -10.92 -5.54 11.98
CA THR A 164 -11.82 -4.39 11.87
C THR A 164 -11.17 -3.11 12.38
N LEU A 165 -10.65 -3.14 13.61
CA LEU A 165 -10.06 -1.97 14.25
C LEU A 165 -8.79 -1.51 13.53
N THR A 166 -7.98 -2.46 13.05
CA THR A 166 -6.79 -2.16 12.27
C THR A 166 -7.15 -1.52 10.93
N THR A 167 -8.13 -2.07 10.19
CA THR A 167 -8.59 -1.48 8.92
C THR A 167 -9.16 -0.07 9.10
N ILE A 168 -9.92 0.18 10.18
CA ILE A 168 -10.43 1.53 10.48
C ILE A 168 -9.27 2.48 10.75
N ARG A 169 -8.33 2.07 11.60
CA ARG A 169 -7.15 2.86 11.94
C ARG A 169 -6.32 3.19 10.69
N ASP A 170 -6.02 2.20 9.86
CA ASP A 170 -5.22 2.39 8.64
C ASP A 170 -5.93 3.27 7.63
N THR A 171 -7.26 3.16 7.52
CA THR A 171 -8.08 4.05 6.70
C THR A 171 -7.99 5.49 7.19
N LEU A 172 -8.08 5.72 8.51
CA LEU A 172 -8.01 7.06 9.09
C LEU A 172 -6.61 7.69 8.95
N VAL A 173 -5.55 6.92 9.20
CA VAL A 173 -4.17 7.38 9.08
C VAL A 173 -3.78 7.62 7.62
N GLY A 174 -4.23 6.76 6.70
CA GLY A 174 -4.00 6.92 5.27
C GLY A 174 -4.86 8.00 4.60
N LEU A 175 -5.94 8.45 5.25
CA LEU A 175 -6.90 9.38 4.67
C LEU A 175 -6.28 10.71 4.20
N PRO A 176 -5.42 11.40 4.98
CA PRO A 176 -4.80 12.65 4.54
C PRO A 176 -3.94 12.47 3.29
N PHE A 177 -3.17 11.38 3.22
CA PHE A 177 -2.32 11.05 2.08
C PHE A 177 -3.16 10.74 0.83
N ALA A 178 -4.23 9.96 1.00
CA ALA A 178 -5.14 9.64 -0.10
C ALA A 178 -5.86 10.89 -0.64
N LEU A 179 -6.33 11.77 0.26
CA LEU A 179 -6.94 13.04 -0.13
C LEU A 179 -5.95 13.94 -0.87
N TYR A 180 -4.72 14.07 -0.38
CA TYR A 180 -3.70 14.87 -1.04
C TYR A 180 -3.35 14.30 -2.43
N SER A 181 -3.16 12.99 -2.54
CA SER A 181 -2.88 12.34 -3.82
C SER A 181 -4.00 12.60 -4.82
N THR A 182 -5.26 12.36 -4.46
CA THR A 182 -6.39 12.48 -5.41
C THR A 182 -6.78 13.94 -5.70
N PHE A 183 -6.90 14.78 -4.67
CA PHE A 183 -7.46 16.13 -4.82
C PHE A 183 -6.41 17.22 -5.00
N VAL A 184 -5.12 16.93 -4.80
CA VAL A 184 -4.03 17.89 -5.07
C VAL A 184 -3.16 17.41 -6.22
N VAL A 185 -2.54 16.23 -6.11
CA VAL A 185 -1.60 15.74 -7.13
C VAL A 185 -2.34 15.41 -8.43
N GLU A 186 -3.30 14.48 -8.40
CA GLU A 186 -4.04 14.07 -9.60
C GLU A 186 -4.92 15.21 -10.16
N ALA A 187 -5.45 16.08 -9.30
CA ALA A 187 -6.24 17.23 -9.72
C ALA A 187 -5.40 18.29 -10.46
N ARG A 188 -4.17 18.57 -10.00
CA ARG A 188 -3.24 19.50 -10.66
C ARG A 188 -2.93 19.08 -12.10
N HIS A 189 -2.86 17.78 -12.36
CA HIS A 189 -2.59 17.23 -13.68
C HIS A 189 -3.87 16.91 -14.48
N GLY A 190 -5.05 17.25 -13.95
CA GLY A 190 -6.34 17.08 -14.63
C GLY A 190 -6.85 15.64 -14.72
N PHE A 191 -6.19 14.71 -14.02
CA PHE A 191 -6.56 13.29 -13.97
C PHE A 191 -7.70 13.02 -13.01
N ASN A 192 -7.85 13.82 -11.94
CA ASN A 192 -8.94 13.62 -11.01
C ASN A 192 -10.30 13.93 -11.65
N LYS A 193 -11.21 12.96 -11.62
CA LYS A 193 -12.63 13.08 -12.02
C LYS A 193 -13.59 12.76 -10.88
N GLN A 194 -13.06 12.43 -9.70
CA GLN A 194 -13.86 12.07 -8.53
C GLN A 194 -14.24 13.32 -7.72
N THR A 195 -15.45 13.30 -7.17
CA THR A 195 -15.89 14.31 -6.18
C THR A 195 -15.56 13.83 -4.77
N LEU A 196 -15.49 14.75 -3.79
CA LEU A 196 -15.26 14.39 -2.39
C LEU A 196 -16.32 13.42 -1.86
N GLY A 197 -17.60 13.66 -2.19
CA GLY A 197 -18.69 12.77 -1.78
C GLY A 197 -18.54 11.35 -2.34
N LEU A 198 -18.17 11.22 -3.62
CA LEU A 198 -17.93 9.91 -4.24
C LEU A 198 -16.73 9.21 -3.59
N PHE A 199 -15.63 9.94 -3.32
CA PHE A 199 -14.44 9.39 -2.68
C PHE A 199 -14.74 8.75 -1.32
N PHE A 200 -15.46 9.45 -0.43
CA PHE A 200 -15.81 8.90 0.88
C PHE A 200 -16.82 7.75 0.77
N MET A 201 -17.80 7.87 -0.13
CA MET A 201 -18.77 6.81 -0.37
C MET A 201 -18.09 5.53 -0.87
N ASP A 202 -17.08 5.65 -1.72
CA ASP A 202 -16.31 4.51 -2.21
C ASP A 202 -15.52 3.84 -1.08
N LYS A 203 -14.93 4.62 -0.15
CA LYS A 203 -14.28 4.05 1.04
C LYS A 203 -15.24 3.28 1.92
N VAL A 204 -16.44 3.81 2.16
CA VAL A 204 -17.49 3.11 2.93
C VAL A 204 -17.92 1.83 2.21
N LYS A 205 -18.17 1.88 0.90
CA LYS A 205 -18.54 0.70 0.11
C LYS A 205 -17.42 -0.35 0.12
N SER A 206 -16.17 0.04 -0.04
CA SER A 206 -15.02 -0.86 0.04
C SER A 206 -14.92 -1.51 1.42
N PHE A 207 -15.18 -0.76 2.49
CA PHE A 207 -15.19 -1.31 3.85
C PHE A 207 -16.34 -2.31 4.06
N LEU A 208 -17.55 -1.99 3.57
CA LEU A 208 -18.69 -2.92 3.65
C LEU A 208 -18.43 -4.20 2.84
N LEU A 209 -17.82 -4.08 1.65
CA LEU A 209 -17.43 -5.23 0.83
C LEU A 209 -16.37 -6.08 1.54
N PHE A 210 -15.39 -5.42 2.16
CA PHE A 210 -14.38 -6.06 2.98
C PHE A 210 -14.99 -6.84 4.15
N VAL A 211 -15.96 -6.26 4.86
CA VAL A 211 -16.68 -6.99 5.92
C VAL A 211 -17.47 -8.16 5.34
N ALA A 212 -18.21 -7.94 4.25
CA ALA A 212 -19.10 -8.95 3.66
C ALA A 212 -18.35 -10.17 3.11
N ILE A 213 -17.15 -9.97 2.53
CA ILE A 213 -16.36 -11.06 1.92
C ILE A 213 -15.19 -11.46 2.81
N GLY A 214 -14.45 -10.49 3.33
CA GLY A 214 -13.24 -10.72 4.12
C GLY A 214 -13.53 -11.43 5.45
N PHE A 215 -14.65 -11.13 6.12
CA PHE A 215 -14.95 -11.80 7.40
C PHE A 215 -15.27 -13.29 7.22
N PRO A 216 -16.18 -13.71 6.31
CA PRO A 216 -16.41 -15.13 6.05
C PRO A 216 -15.14 -15.88 5.66
N VAL A 217 -14.32 -15.29 4.80
CA VAL A 217 -13.05 -15.91 4.34
C VAL A 217 -12.07 -16.06 5.49
N THR A 218 -11.88 -15.01 6.31
CA THR A 218 -10.98 -15.05 7.47
C THR A 218 -11.47 -16.05 8.52
N ALA A 219 -12.77 -16.07 8.80
CA ALA A 219 -13.37 -17.02 9.74
C ALA A 219 -13.21 -18.47 9.26
N ALA A 220 -13.45 -18.73 7.97
CA ALA A 220 -13.25 -20.03 7.36
C ALA A 220 -11.78 -20.46 7.40
N LEU A 221 -10.84 -19.55 7.11
CA LEU A 221 -9.41 -19.81 7.18
C LEU A 221 -8.98 -20.22 8.60
N ILE A 222 -9.36 -19.45 9.62
CA ILE A 222 -9.07 -19.77 11.01
C ILE A 222 -9.69 -21.12 11.41
N PHE A 223 -10.92 -21.38 10.97
CA PHE A 223 -11.58 -22.66 11.21
C PHE A 223 -10.80 -23.83 10.58
N VAL A 224 -10.38 -23.71 9.32
CA VAL A 224 -9.58 -24.74 8.63
C VAL A 224 -8.24 -24.97 9.32
N ILE A 225 -7.57 -23.90 9.78
CA ILE A 225 -6.31 -24.02 10.54
C ILE A 225 -6.52 -24.81 11.82
N ARG A 226 -7.59 -24.51 12.58
CA ARG A 226 -7.90 -25.20 13.83
C ARG A 226 -8.32 -26.65 13.63
N TRP A 227 -9.02 -26.93 12.52
CA TRP A 227 -9.51 -28.27 12.19
C TRP A 227 -8.44 -29.17 11.55
N GLY A 228 -7.54 -28.60 10.76
CA GLY A 228 -6.66 -29.33 9.84
C GLY A 228 -5.52 -30.13 10.46
N GLY A 229 -5.30 -30.07 11.78
CA GLY A 229 -4.27 -30.85 12.48
C GLY A 229 -2.87 -30.61 11.92
N GLU A 230 -2.04 -31.66 11.82
CA GLU A 230 -0.66 -31.56 11.32
C GLU A 230 -0.59 -31.13 9.84
N PHE A 231 -1.61 -31.45 9.05
CA PHE A 231 -1.67 -31.18 7.62
C PHE A 231 -2.48 -29.92 7.28
N PHE A 232 -2.75 -29.05 8.27
CA PHE A 232 -3.57 -27.84 8.10
C PHE A 232 -3.15 -26.98 6.90
N TYR A 233 -1.84 -26.88 6.64
CA TYR A 233 -1.28 -26.07 5.56
C TYR A 233 -1.74 -26.52 4.17
N MET A 234 -1.98 -27.83 3.95
CA MET A 234 -2.52 -28.33 2.68
C MET A 234 -3.98 -27.94 2.49
N TYR A 235 -4.78 -28.01 3.56
CA TYR A 235 -6.18 -27.60 3.53
C TYR A 235 -6.33 -26.10 3.34
N VAL A 236 -5.49 -25.29 4.00
CA VAL A 236 -5.42 -23.84 3.79
C VAL A 236 -5.05 -23.52 2.34
N TRP A 237 -4.03 -24.20 1.80
CA TRP A 237 -3.63 -24.01 0.40
C TRP A 237 -4.77 -24.34 -0.57
N ALA A 238 -5.44 -25.48 -0.40
CA ALA A 238 -6.57 -25.88 -1.25
C ALA A 238 -7.75 -24.90 -1.14
N PHE A 239 -8.07 -24.44 0.07
CA PHE A 239 -9.11 -23.42 0.30
C PHE A 239 -8.78 -22.11 -0.43
N LEU A 240 -7.55 -21.62 -0.29
CA LEU A 240 -7.11 -20.40 -0.97
C LEU A 240 -7.10 -20.55 -2.49
N PHE A 241 -6.68 -21.70 -3.02
CA PHE A 241 -6.69 -21.98 -4.46
C PHE A 241 -8.09 -21.96 -5.06
N VAL A 242 -9.11 -22.44 -4.33
CA VAL A 242 -10.51 -22.40 -4.79
C VAL A 242 -11.09 -20.99 -4.70
N PHE A 243 -10.64 -20.19 -3.73
CA PHE A 243 -11.12 -18.84 -3.51
C PHE A 243 -10.50 -17.80 -4.47
N SER A 244 -9.23 -17.98 -4.87
CA SER A 244 -8.46 -17.07 -5.74
C SER A 244 -8.84 -17.15 -7.21
#